data_AF-A0A3L7JBT0-F1
#
_entry.id   AF-A0A3L7JBT0-F1
#
_cell.length_a   1.000
_cell.length_b   1.000
_cell.length_c   1.000
_cell.angle_alpha   90.00
_cell.angle_beta   90.00
_cell.angle_gamma   90.00
#
_symmetry.space_group_name_H-M   'P 1'
#
loop_
_entity.id
_entity.type
_entity.pdbx_description
1 polymer ?
#
loop_
_entity_poly.entity_id
_entity_poly.type
_entity_poly.pdbx_seq_one_letter_code
_entity_poly.pdbx_strand_id
1 'polypeptide(L)'
;MSKNIILKIEQCSEQECGPVRKIIGLIGPKSFCQLIDAADLSANPRSAKKGAVTSDIETSLAEKPELFPAMTKGILIAASNYKELERQRYRLTFEDTEVEGLLDGGHNALATGRHVLTQADIDEKTLRRAKDWDSFSTIWAEKREEISDIEELLEFEMPVEIQVPAKMSDPYVVSEFKSSLLEIGSARNNNAQLTEETKGNKQGLYDDLKSFLPAHISQNVEWKSNDGGRIKVRELLALSWIPLGLLELPNGIHVLPNQIYRNKAVCVDAYNRLLKHPDVSSNVEGGYDFELTDGRVEAALRIAADLPDIYDSLYAKFPDAYNKSGGAFGKINAVRMYVEEKTTSNDKKYLKNPPRTPFRQDEVKYTCPDGFLIPFLYGMRSLMAFGPDGLLKWAVDPDDFISEKLVDALKSYRLAIELGNWDPQQVGKKLSAYDFSESAIRNLI
;
A
#
# COMPACT_ATOMS: atom_id res chain seq x y z
N MET A 1 2.47 10.70 -21.37
CA MET A 1 1.80 11.27 -22.57
C MET A 1 0.51 11.92 -22.09
N SER A 2 0.28 13.20 -22.40
CA SER A 2 -0.94 13.90 -21.96
C SER A 2 -2.20 13.27 -22.58
N LYS A 3 -3.16 12.86 -21.75
CA LYS A 3 -4.45 12.35 -22.23
C LYS A 3 -5.46 13.50 -22.30
N ASN A 4 -6.23 13.55 -23.38
CA ASN A 4 -7.24 14.58 -23.60
C ASN A 4 -8.62 13.95 -23.73
N ILE A 5 -9.62 14.50 -23.06
CA ILE A 5 -11.03 14.11 -23.20
C ILE A 5 -11.93 15.33 -23.39
N ILE A 6 -13.10 15.12 -23.99
CA ILE A 6 -14.11 16.17 -24.12
C ILE A 6 -15.40 15.66 -23.47
N LEU A 7 -15.78 16.25 -22.35
CA LEU A 7 -17.00 15.89 -21.65
C LEU A 7 -18.09 16.92 -21.95
N LYS A 8 -19.28 16.46 -22.33
CA LYS A 8 -20.49 17.28 -22.39
C LYS A 8 -21.22 17.15 -21.06
N ILE A 9 -21.43 18.28 -20.38
CA ILE A 9 -22.04 18.31 -19.05
C ILE A 9 -23.47 18.82 -19.17
N GLU A 10 -24.43 17.97 -18.88
CA GLU A 10 -25.84 18.31 -18.81
C GLU A 10 -26.18 18.85 -17.42
N GLN A 11 -27.14 19.78 -17.35
CA GLN A 11 -27.52 20.45 -16.09
C GLN A 11 -26.31 21.09 -15.36
N CYS A 12 -25.38 21.63 -16.14
CA CYS A 12 -24.12 22.17 -15.65
C CYS A 12 -24.32 23.35 -14.68
N SER A 13 -23.63 23.28 -13.54
CA SER A 13 -23.53 24.33 -12.52
C SER A 13 -22.07 24.48 -12.11
N GLU A 14 -21.69 25.68 -11.68
CA GLU A 14 -20.31 25.99 -11.32
C GLU A 14 -20.18 26.69 -9.99
N GLN A 15 -19.08 26.40 -9.29
CA GLN A 15 -18.77 26.99 -7.99
C GLN A 15 -17.26 27.20 -7.87
N GLU A 16 -16.83 28.28 -7.22
CA GLU A 16 -15.42 28.52 -6.91
C GLU A 16 -15.20 28.45 -5.39
N CYS A 17 -14.13 27.76 -4.98
CA CYS A 17 -13.74 27.58 -3.57
C CYS A 17 -12.21 27.62 -3.48
N GLY A 18 -11.63 28.76 -3.11
CA GLY A 18 -10.17 28.92 -3.05
C GLY A 18 -9.53 28.69 -4.43
N PRO A 19 -8.52 27.81 -4.56
CA PRO A 19 -7.87 27.53 -5.84
C PRO A 19 -8.69 26.64 -6.79
N VAL A 20 -9.86 26.15 -6.36
CA VAL A 20 -10.67 25.16 -7.09
C VAL A 20 -11.92 25.80 -7.73
N ARG A 21 -12.10 25.62 -9.05
CA ARG A 21 -13.41 25.74 -9.73
C ARG A 21 -13.99 24.34 -9.89
N LYS A 22 -15.23 24.18 -9.43
CA LYS A 22 -16.03 22.96 -9.54
C LYS A 22 -17.03 23.13 -10.66
N ILE A 23 -17.07 22.18 -11.57
CA ILE A 23 -18.06 22.06 -12.64
C ILE A 23 -18.87 20.80 -12.33
N ILE A 24 -20.14 20.96 -12.02
CA ILE A 24 -21.02 19.91 -11.51
C ILE A 24 -22.16 19.70 -12.50
N GLY A 25 -22.49 18.45 -12.81
CA GLY A 25 -23.64 18.14 -13.64
C GLY A 25 -23.75 16.64 -13.91
N LEU A 26 -24.39 16.29 -15.02
CA LEU A 26 -24.59 14.93 -15.46
C LEU A 26 -23.83 14.69 -16.77
N ILE A 27 -23.25 13.50 -16.93
CA ILE A 27 -22.69 13.05 -18.21
C ILE A 27 -23.50 11.87 -18.75
N GLY A 28 -23.79 11.91 -20.05
CA GLY A 28 -24.38 10.79 -20.76
C GLY A 28 -23.37 9.69 -21.11
N PRO A 29 -23.83 8.57 -21.70
CA PRO A 29 -23.03 7.37 -21.91
C PRO A 29 -21.79 7.62 -22.76
N LYS A 30 -21.89 8.44 -23.82
CA LYS A 30 -20.74 8.80 -24.67
C LYS A 30 -19.62 9.50 -23.91
N SER A 31 -19.96 10.47 -23.08
CA SER A 31 -18.96 11.17 -22.25
C SER A 31 -18.40 10.26 -21.17
N PHE A 32 -19.22 9.34 -20.63
CA PHE A 32 -18.76 8.31 -19.70
C PHE A 32 -17.79 7.32 -20.37
N CYS A 33 -18.09 6.78 -21.55
CA CYS A 33 -17.20 5.88 -22.27
C CYS A 33 -15.86 6.54 -22.59
N GLN A 34 -15.87 7.80 -23.05
CA GLN A 34 -14.64 8.57 -23.26
C GLN A 34 -13.85 8.79 -21.97
N LEU A 35 -14.54 8.98 -20.84
CA LEU A 35 -13.89 9.04 -19.55
C LEU A 35 -13.22 7.70 -19.23
N ILE A 36 -13.88 6.56 -19.38
CA ILE A 36 -13.28 5.24 -19.11
C ILE A 36 -12.10 4.94 -20.04
N ASP A 37 -12.21 5.30 -21.33
CA ASP A 37 -11.14 5.15 -22.31
C ASP A 37 -9.86 5.93 -21.89
N ALA A 38 -10.02 7.05 -21.19
CA ALA A 38 -8.91 7.87 -20.72
C ALA A 38 -8.52 7.61 -19.25
N ALA A 39 -9.48 7.21 -18.41
CA ALA A 39 -9.33 7.14 -16.97
C ALA A 39 -8.34 6.04 -16.59
N ASP A 40 -7.17 6.48 -16.18
CA ASP A 40 -6.32 5.69 -15.30
C ASP A 40 -6.79 5.97 -13.85
N LEU A 41 -6.99 4.93 -13.04
CA LEU A 41 -7.30 5.09 -11.61
C LEU A 41 -6.03 5.36 -10.79
N SER A 42 -4.87 5.56 -11.43
CA SER A 42 -3.62 5.93 -10.76
C SER A 42 -3.81 7.10 -9.79
N ALA A 43 -4.53 8.16 -10.19
CA ALA A 43 -4.94 9.30 -9.35
C ALA A 43 -5.93 8.95 -8.22
N ASN A 44 -6.67 7.85 -8.31
CA ASN A 44 -7.51 7.39 -7.21
C ASN A 44 -6.66 6.76 -6.09
N PRO A 45 -6.87 7.14 -4.81
CA PRO A 45 -6.18 6.50 -3.70
C PRO A 45 -6.68 5.08 -3.40
N ARG A 46 -7.72 4.59 -4.08
CA ARG A 46 -8.27 3.23 -3.92
C ARG A 46 -8.44 2.51 -5.25
N SER A 47 -8.15 1.22 -5.25
CA SER A 47 -8.55 0.32 -6.33
C SER A 47 -10.01 -0.09 -6.14
N ALA A 48 -10.83 0.11 -7.17
CA ALA A 48 -12.22 -0.32 -7.18
C ALA A 48 -12.31 -1.84 -7.37
N LYS A 49 -13.18 -2.51 -6.61
CA LYS A 49 -13.40 -3.95 -6.71
C LYS A 49 -14.89 -4.30 -6.57
N LYS A 50 -15.30 -5.36 -7.26
CA LYS A 50 -16.63 -5.94 -7.17
C LYS A 50 -16.93 -6.36 -5.73
N GLY A 51 -18.08 -5.93 -5.23
CA GLY A 51 -18.62 -6.25 -3.92
C GLY A 51 -20.09 -5.83 -3.83
N ALA A 52 -20.62 -5.74 -2.61
CA ALA A 52 -22.02 -5.37 -2.38
C ALA A 52 -22.35 -3.99 -3.01
N VAL A 53 -21.47 -3.00 -2.80
CA VAL A 53 -21.65 -1.63 -3.33
C VAL A 53 -21.76 -1.62 -4.86
N THR A 54 -20.85 -2.28 -5.57
CA THR A 54 -20.92 -2.31 -7.05
C THR A 54 -22.14 -3.07 -7.54
N SER A 55 -22.56 -4.13 -6.83
CA SER A 55 -23.78 -4.86 -7.18
C SER A 55 -25.04 -4.03 -7.00
N ASP A 56 -25.13 -3.23 -5.93
CA ASP A 56 -26.26 -2.32 -5.70
C ASP A 56 -26.32 -1.22 -6.78
N ILE A 57 -25.16 -0.72 -7.22
CA ILE A 57 -25.04 0.25 -8.33
C ILE A 57 -25.48 -0.38 -9.65
N GLU A 58 -25.00 -1.60 -9.98
CA GLU A 58 -25.41 -2.34 -11.19
C GLU A 58 -26.93 -2.58 -11.23
N THR A 59 -27.54 -2.96 -10.09
CA THR A 59 -28.99 -3.11 -9.95
C THR A 59 -29.71 -1.78 -10.14
N SER A 60 -29.20 -0.69 -9.57
CA SER A 60 -29.82 0.63 -9.70
C SER A 60 -29.82 1.13 -11.15
N LEU A 61 -28.74 0.89 -11.90
CA LEU A 61 -28.67 1.19 -13.34
C LEU A 61 -29.65 0.36 -14.16
N ALA A 62 -29.83 -0.92 -13.82
CA ALA A 62 -30.72 -1.81 -14.56
C ALA A 62 -32.21 -1.60 -14.27
N GLU A 63 -32.56 -1.30 -13.01
CA GLU A 63 -33.95 -1.24 -12.57
C GLU A 63 -34.53 0.19 -12.51
N LYS A 64 -33.67 1.20 -12.29
CA LYS A 64 -34.09 2.60 -12.04
C LYS A 64 -33.13 3.64 -12.65
N PRO A 65 -32.83 3.56 -13.96
CA PRO A 65 -31.87 4.46 -14.62
C PRO A 65 -32.23 5.95 -14.46
N GLU A 66 -33.52 6.28 -14.38
CA GLU A 66 -34.02 7.65 -14.20
C GLU A 66 -33.80 8.22 -12.79
N LEU A 67 -33.74 7.37 -11.77
CA LEU A 67 -33.44 7.77 -10.39
C LEU A 67 -31.96 7.61 -10.05
N PHE A 68 -31.20 6.88 -10.88
CA PHE A 68 -29.80 6.58 -10.64
C PHE A 68 -28.96 7.82 -10.32
N PRO A 69 -29.07 8.96 -11.04
CA PRO A 69 -28.32 10.17 -10.71
C PRO A 69 -28.55 10.67 -9.28
N ALA A 70 -29.72 10.45 -8.71
CA ALA A 70 -30.06 10.84 -7.34
C ALA A 70 -29.64 9.79 -6.29
N MET A 71 -29.36 8.55 -6.71
CA MET A 71 -28.99 7.44 -5.84
C MET A 71 -27.48 7.33 -5.61
N THR A 72 -26.66 8.02 -6.42
CA THR A 72 -25.20 7.97 -6.33
C THR A 72 -24.56 9.35 -6.13
N LYS A 73 -23.36 9.34 -5.53
CA LYS A 73 -22.48 10.52 -5.48
C LYS A 73 -21.80 10.82 -6.82
N GLY A 74 -21.85 9.88 -7.77
CA GLY A 74 -21.23 10.04 -9.08
C GLY A 74 -19.72 9.85 -9.08
N ILE A 75 -19.05 10.57 -9.99
CA ILE A 75 -17.60 10.50 -10.20
C ILE A 75 -16.99 11.87 -9.97
N LEU A 76 -15.85 11.91 -9.28
CA LEU A 76 -15.04 13.11 -9.10
C LEU A 76 -13.80 13.02 -10.00
N ILE A 77 -13.62 14.03 -10.84
CA ILE A 77 -12.49 14.14 -11.78
C ILE A 77 -11.71 15.40 -11.44
N ALA A 78 -10.38 15.35 -11.52
CA ALA A 78 -9.55 16.55 -11.49
C ALA A 78 -8.66 16.64 -12.72
N ALA A 79 -8.51 17.85 -13.27
CA ALA A 79 -7.57 18.15 -14.34
C ALA A 79 -6.97 19.54 -14.09
N SER A 80 -5.65 19.65 -14.11
CA SER A 80 -5.00 20.96 -13.92
C SER A 80 -5.03 21.83 -15.18
N ASN A 81 -5.40 21.25 -16.32
CA ASN A 81 -5.48 21.94 -17.58
C ASN A 81 -6.82 21.64 -18.26
N TYR A 82 -7.58 22.70 -18.55
CA TYR A 82 -8.86 22.58 -19.20
C TYR A 82 -9.15 23.74 -20.14
N LYS A 83 -10.08 23.49 -21.07
CA LYS A 83 -10.65 24.50 -21.95
C LYS A 83 -12.16 24.33 -22.03
N GLU A 84 -12.86 25.39 -21.66
CA GLU A 84 -14.30 25.51 -21.92
C GLU A 84 -14.55 25.64 -23.44
N LEU A 85 -15.51 24.87 -23.93
CA LEU A 85 -15.96 24.83 -25.31
C LEU A 85 -17.46 25.17 -25.37
N GLU A 86 -17.97 25.37 -26.57
CA GLU A 86 -19.39 25.65 -26.77
C GLU A 86 -20.30 24.48 -26.29
N ARG A 87 -21.50 24.84 -25.83
CA ARG A 87 -22.57 23.91 -25.42
C ARG A 87 -22.19 23.06 -24.21
N GLN A 88 -21.63 23.70 -23.18
CA GLN A 88 -21.27 23.06 -21.90
C GLN A 88 -20.34 21.85 -22.11
N ARG A 89 -19.42 21.97 -23.07
CA ARG A 89 -18.39 20.98 -23.32
C ARG A 89 -17.09 21.46 -22.72
N TYR A 90 -16.35 20.57 -22.08
CA TYR A 90 -15.07 20.89 -21.47
C TYR A 90 -14.03 19.92 -22.00
N ARG A 91 -12.96 20.47 -22.59
CA ARG A 91 -11.77 19.69 -22.88
C ARG A 91 -10.92 19.64 -21.63
N LEU A 92 -10.67 18.45 -21.13
CA LEU A 92 -9.74 18.22 -20.02
C LEU A 92 -8.44 17.62 -20.56
N THR A 93 -7.33 18.10 -20.03
CA THR A 93 -6.00 17.59 -20.32
C THR A 93 -5.39 17.11 -19.01
N PHE A 94 -5.10 15.82 -18.93
CA PHE A 94 -4.39 15.22 -17.80
C PHE A 94 -2.89 15.29 -18.08
N GLU A 95 -2.21 16.21 -17.41
CA GLU A 95 -0.76 16.39 -17.57
C GLU A 95 0.02 15.30 -16.82
N ASP A 96 -0.46 14.96 -15.63
CA ASP A 96 0.07 13.89 -14.78
C ASP A 96 -1.08 13.00 -14.29
N THR A 97 -1.13 11.75 -14.77
CA THR A 97 -2.20 10.81 -14.42
C THR A 97 -2.07 10.21 -13.02
N GLU A 98 -0.92 10.31 -12.36
CA GLU A 98 -0.77 9.85 -10.96
C GLU A 98 -1.46 10.80 -9.96
N VAL A 99 -1.65 12.05 -10.38
CA VAL A 99 -2.22 13.15 -9.60
C VAL A 99 -3.62 13.57 -10.12
N GLU A 100 -3.81 13.52 -11.44
CA GLU A 100 -5.01 13.99 -12.15
C GLU A 100 -5.77 12.83 -12.80
N GLY A 101 -7.08 12.98 -12.96
CA GLY A 101 -7.97 11.92 -13.43
C GLY A 101 -9.09 11.66 -12.43
N LEU A 102 -9.46 10.40 -12.25
CA LEU A 102 -10.57 10.02 -11.39
C LEU A 102 -10.13 9.97 -9.93
N LEU A 103 -10.51 10.98 -9.13
CA LEU A 103 -10.14 11.09 -7.71
C LEU A 103 -11.06 10.30 -6.77
N ASP A 104 -12.35 10.22 -7.10
CA ASP A 104 -13.36 9.49 -6.33
C ASP A 104 -14.47 8.93 -7.24
N GLY A 105 -15.20 7.94 -6.77
CA GLY A 105 -16.24 7.27 -7.55
C GLY A 105 -15.74 6.05 -8.35
N GLY A 106 -14.58 5.47 -8.02
CA GLY A 106 -14.04 4.30 -8.72
C GLY A 106 -15.00 3.10 -8.75
N HIS A 107 -15.79 2.89 -7.68
CA HIS A 107 -16.83 1.85 -7.67
C HIS A 107 -18.02 2.19 -8.59
N ASN A 108 -18.39 3.47 -8.70
CA ASN A 108 -19.40 3.91 -9.67
C ASN A 108 -18.90 3.69 -11.09
N ALA A 109 -17.68 4.12 -11.39
CA ALA A 109 -17.06 3.91 -12.70
C ALA A 109 -16.97 2.42 -13.06
N LEU A 110 -16.49 1.57 -12.13
CA LEU A 110 -16.41 0.13 -12.35
C LEU A 110 -17.78 -0.51 -12.57
N ALA A 111 -18.76 -0.20 -11.73
CA ALA A 111 -20.11 -0.78 -11.83
C ALA A 111 -20.84 -0.33 -13.09
N THR A 112 -20.77 0.96 -13.44
CA THR A 112 -21.36 1.48 -14.67
C THR A 112 -20.65 0.93 -15.91
N GLY A 113 -19.33 0.83 -15.90
CA GLY A 113 -18.58 0.19 -16.98
C GLY A 113 -18.94 -1.28 -17.15
N ARG A 114 -19.11 -2.02 -16.04
CA ARG A 114 -19.59 -3.41 -16.08
C ARG A 114 -21.03 -3.52 -16.59
N HIS A 115 -21.90 -2.58 -16.23
CA HIS A 115 -23.25 -2.51 -16.78
C HIS A 115 -23.22 -2.32 -18.30
N VAL A 116 -22.35 -1.44 -18.82
CA VAL A 116 -22.13 -1.27 -20.27
C VAL A 116 -21.66 -2.57 -20.93
N LEU A 117 -20.71 -3.28 -20.33
CA LEU A 117 -20.29 -4.60 -20.83
C LEU A 117 -21.44 -5.61 -20.89
N THR A 118 -22.34 -5.59 -19.89
CA THR A 118 -23.55 -6.42 -19.91
C THR A 118 -24.50 -6.03 -21.05
N GLN A 119 -24.71 -4.73 -21.29
CA GLN A 119 -25.54 -4.26 -22.41
C GLN A 119 -24.94 -4.59 -23.78
N ALA A 120 -23.61 -4.70 -23.88
CA ALA A 120 -22.89 -5.12 -25.08
C ALA A 120 -22.92 -6.66 -25.30
N ASP A 121 -23.77 -7.39 -24.56
CA ASP A 121 -23.92 -8.85 -24.63
C ASP A 121 -22.60 -9.62 -24.42
N ILE A 122 -21.70 -9.07 -23.61
CA ILE A 122 -20.44 -9.74 -23.26
C ILE A 122 -20.72 -10.92 -22.33
N ASP A 123 -20.10 -12.06 -22.63
CA ASP A 123 -20.37 -13.31 -21.96
C ASP A 123 -20.10 -13.28 -20.43
N GLU A 124 -20.92 -14.01 -19.68
CA GLU A 124 -20.87 -14.08 -18.21
C GLU A 124 -19.50 -14.53 -17.66
N LYS A 125 -18.75 -15.37 -18.40
CA LYS A 125 -17.41 -15.81 -17.98
C LYS A 125 -16.43 -14.64 -18.08
N THR A 126 -16.52 -13.80 -19.11
CA THR A 126 -15.75 -12.56 -19.23
C THR A 126 -16.16 -11.53 -18.18
N LEU A 127 -17.46 -11.30 -17.98
CA LEU A 127 -17.95 -10.41 -16.92
C LEU A 127 -17.46 -10.81 -15.52
N ARG A 128 -17.35 -12.11 -15.22
CA ARG A 128 -16.80 -12.58 -13.92
C ARG A 128 -15.32 -12.26 -13.75
N ARG A 129 -14.56 -12.12 -14.83
CA ARG A 129 -13.13 -11.75 -14.78
C ARG A 129 -12.92 -10.28 -14.46
N ALA A 130 -13.82 -9.39 -14.90
CA ALA A 130 -13.79 -7.93 -14.64
C ALA A 130 -14.13 -7.58 -13.17
N LYS A 131 -13.42 -8.18 -12.21
CA LYS A 131 -13.74 -8.13 -10.77
C LYS A 131 -13.11 -6.94 -10.05
N ASP A 132 -12.09 -6.34 -10.63
CA ASP A 132 -11.36 -5.18 -10.12
C ASP A 132 -11.02 -4.27 -11.30
N TRP A 133 -10.57 -3.05 -11.01
CA TRP A 133 -10.32 -2.06 -12.06
C TRP A 133 -9.31 -2.52 -13.11
N ASP A 134 -8.23 -3.19 -12.71
CA ASP A 134 -7.17 -3.60 -13.64
C ASP A 134 -7.67 -4.67 -14.62
N SER A 135 -8.36 -5.69 -14.10
CA SER A 135 -8.99 -6.72 -14.95
C SER A 135 -10.12 -6.14 -15.81
N PHE A 136 -10.91 -5.21 -15.27
CA PHE A 136 -11.95 -4.51 -16.01
C PHE A 136 -11.39 -3.67 -17.15
N SER A 137 -10.36 -2.86 -16.91
CA SER A 137 -9.76 -1.96 -17.91
C SER A 137 -9.15 -2.74 -19.07
N THR A 138 -8.55 -3.89 -18.78
CA THR A 138 -8.04 -4.81 -19.80
C THR A 138 -9.18 -5.34 -20.68
N ILE A 139 -10.26 -5.82 -20.06
CA ILE A 139 -11.44 -6.33 -20.77
C ILE A 139 -12.16 -5.22 -21.54
N TRP A 140 -12.27 -4.02 -20.98
CA TRP A 140 -12.85 -2.86 -21.64
C TRP A 140 -12.11 -2.52 -22.92
N ALA A 141 -10.77 -2.50 -22.89
CA ALA A 141 -9.95 -2.28 -24.06
C ALA A 141 -10.10 -3.41 -25.10
N GLU A 142 -10.14 -4.67 -24.67
CA GLU A 142 -10.38 -5.83 -25.54
C GLU A 142 -11.76 -5.79 -26.21
N LYS A 143 -12.76 -5.22 -25.53
CA LYS A 143 -14.18 -5.19 -25.96
C LYS A 143 -14.65 -3.84 -26.46
N ARG A 144 -13.71 -2.95 -26.80
CA ARG A 144 -14.04 -1.56 -27.12
C ARG A 144 -14.87 -1.40 -28.40
N GLU A 145 -14.70 -2.31 -29.36
CA GLU A 145 -15.48 -2.35 -30.60
C GLU A 145 -16.95 -2.67 -30.31
N GLU A 146 -17.22 -3.75 -29.56
CA GLU A 146 -18.58 -4.13 -29.18
C GLU A 146 -19.28 -3.04 -28.33
N ILE A 147 -18.53 -2.34 -27.47
CA ILE A 147 -19.06 -1.19 -26.71
C ILE A 147 -19.42 -0.03 -27.66
N SER A 148 -18.61 0.22 -28.69
CA SER A 148 -18.86 1.31 -29.64
C SER A 148 -20.14 1.12 -30.43
N ASP A 149 -20.49 -0.13 -30.74
CA ASP A 149 -21.69 -0.48 -31.52
C ASP A 149 -22.99 -0.17 -30.78
N ILE A 150 -22.95 -0.17 -29.45
CA ILE A 150 -24.12 0.11 -28.60
C ILE A 150 -24.09 1.48 -27.94
N GLU A 151 -23.05 2.29 -28.14
CA GLU A 151 -22.80 3.52 -27.36
C GLU A 151 -23.96 4.53 -27.46
N GLU A 152 -24.64 4.59 -28.61
CA GLU A 152 -25.81 5.44 -28.85
C GLU A 152 -27.13 4.85 -28.32
N LEU A 153 -27.15 3.55 -27.97
CA LEU A 153 -28.31 2.83 -27.46
C LEU A 153 -28.35 2.79 -25.93
N LEU A 154 -27.26 3.17 -25.27
CA LEU A 154 -27.18 3.21 -23.82
C LEU A 154 -28.06 4.34 -23.26
N GLU A 155 -28.79 4.06 -22.19
CA GLU A 155 -29.67 5.02 -21.52
C GLU A 155 -29.35 5.11 -20.03
N PHE A 156 -28.42 6.00 -19.66
CA PHE A 156 -28.15 6.38 -18.28
C PHE A 156 -27.48 7.75 -18.21
N GLU A 157 -27.58 8.40 -17.05
CA GLU A 157 -26.81 9.60 -16.73
C GLU A 157 -25.94 9.33 -15.49
N MET A 158 -24.69 9.80 -15.52
CA MET A 158 -23.78 9.69 -14.38
C MET A 158 -23.53 11.08 -13.80
N PRO A 159 -23.81 11.32 -12.50
CA PRO A 159 -23.39 12.57 -11.87
C PRO A 159 -21.87 12.70 -11.90
N VAL A 160 -21.40 13.90 -12.23
CA VAL A 160 -19.97 14.22 -12.26
C VAL A 160 -19.71 15.54 -11.54
N GLU A 161 -18.60 15.56 -10.81
CA GLU A 161 -17.94 16.77 -10.36
C GLU A 161 -16.56 16.82 -11.01
N ILE A 162 -16.28 17.88 -11.77
CA ILE A 162 -14.97 18.13 -12.36
C ILE A 162 -14.36 19.29 -11.58
N GLN A 163 -13.19 19.06 -11.02
CA GLN A 163 -12.39 20.07 -10.36
C GLN A 163 -11.24 20.51 -11.26
N VAL A 164 -11.13 21.81 -11.42
CA VAL A 164 -10.10 22.46 -12.23
C VAL A 164 -9.57 23.69 -11.49
N PRO A 165 -8.42 24.26 -11.87
CA PRO A 165 -7.95 25.50 -11.28
C PRO A 165 -8.97 26.63 -11.48
N ALA A 166 -9.22 27.39 -10.41
CA ALA A 166 -10.11 28.56 -10.48
C ALA A 166 -9.62 29.59 -11.49
N LYS A 167 -8.29 29.71 -11.67
CA LYS A 167 -7.69 30.63 -12.62
C LYS A 167 -6.50 30.00 -13.35
N MET A 168 -6.77 29.43 -14.52
CA MET A 168 -5.76 28.80 -15.39
C MET A 168 -4.62 29.71 -15.84
N SER A 169 -4.86 31.03 -15.89
CA SER A 169 -3.84 32.02 -16.29
C SER A 169 -2.86 32.37 -15.17
N ASP A 170 -3.08 31.86 -13.95
CA ASP A 170 -2.27 32.15 -12.78
C ASP A 170 -1.51 30.89 -12.33
N PRO A 171 -0.19 30.80 -12.59
CA PRO A 171 0.59 29.62 -12.26
C PRO A 171 0.58 29.28 -10.77
N TYR A 172 0.44 30.28 -9.89
CA TYR A 172 0.36 30.05 -8.45
C TYR A 172 -0.93 29.31 -8.08
N VAL A 173 -2.06 29.71 -8.65
CA VAL A 173 -3.35 29.05 -8.43
C VAL A 173 -3.34 27.63 -8.97
N VAL A 174 -2.71 27.39 -10.13
CA VAL A 174 -2.56 26.03 -10.69
C VAL A 174 -1.72 25.14 -9.77
N SER A 175 -0.60 25.66 -9.25
CA SER A 175 0.26 24.93 -8.31
C SER A 175 -0.47 24.62 -7.00
N GLU A 176 -1.17 25.60 -6.43
CA GLU A 176 -1.96 25.43 -5.20
C GLU A 176 -3.08 24.39 -5.41
N PHE A 177 -3.79 24.45 -6.54
CA PHE A 177 -4.76 23.45 -6.95
C PHE A 177 -4.15 22.04 -7.00
N LYS A 178 -3.04 21.85 -7.73
CA LYS A 178 -2.35 20.53 -7.83
C LYS A 178 -1.99 19.97 -6.46
N SER A 179 -1.42 20.81 -5.58
CA SER A 179 -1.05 20.41 -4.20
C SER A 179 -2.26 19.97 -3.35
N SER A 180 -3.45 20.52 -3.61
CA SER A 180 -4.67 20.22 -2.86
C SER A 180 -5.37 18.92 -3.27
N LEU A 181 -5.06 18.36 -4.44
CA LEU A 181 -5.80 17.21 -5.02
C LEU A 181 -5.76 15.97 -4.15
N LEU A 182 -4.63 15.68 -3.49
CA LEU A 182 -4.50 14.53 -2.60
C LEU A 182 -5.42 14.65 -1.38
N GLU A 183 -5.45 15.82 -0.74
CA GLU A 183 -6.30 16.07 0.42
C GLU A 183 -7.78 16.02 0.05
N ILE A 184 -8.14 16.62 -1.09
CA ILE A 184 -9.51 16.60 -1.62
C ILE A 184 -9.94 15.16 -1.91
N GLY A 185 -9.15 14.42 -2.69
CA GLY A 185 -9.41 13.01 -3.00
C GLY A 185 -9.53 12.16 -1.74
N SER A 186 -8.67 12.42 -0.74
CA SER A 186 -8.74 11.73 0.54
C SER A 186 -10.00 12.05 1.34
N ALA A 187 -10.43 13.31 1.36
CA ALA A 187 -11.60 13.74 2.13
C ALA A 187 -12.92 13.28 1.50
N ARG A 188 -12.98 13.17 0.16
CA ARG A 188 -14.20 12.75 -0.57
C ARG A 188 -14.47 11.25 -0.45
N ASN A 189 -13.42 10.43 -0.34
CA ASN A 189 -13.45 8.97 -0.18
C ASN A 189 -14.00 8.44 1.19
N ASN A 190 -14.59 9.28 2.04
CA ASN A 190 -14.80 9.03 3.48
C ASN A 190 -15.97 8.11 3.90
N ASN A 191 -16.31 7.07 3.14
CA ASN A 191 -17.10 5.95 3.69
C ASN A 191 -16.26 5.09 4.67
N ALA A 192 -14.93 5.23 4.63
CA ALA A 192 -13.94 4.84 5.64
C ALA A 192 -12.72 5.75 5.45
N GLN A 193 -12.02 6.17 6.51
CA GLN A 193 -10.83 7.03 6.38
C GLN A 193 -9.71 6.30 5.60
N LEU A 194 -9.06 6.97 4.63
CA LEU A 194 -7.85 6.45 3.98
C LEU A 194 -6.76 6.25 5.03
N THR A 195 -6.10 5.09 5.00
CA THR A 195 -5.04 4.81 5.97
C THR A 195 -3.81 5.65 5.67
N GLU A 196 -3.02 5.95 6.70
CA GLU A 196 -1.79 6.74 6.55
C GLU A 196 -0.77 6.05 5.65
N GLU A 197 -0.81 4.71 5.56
CA GLU A 197 -0.04 3.95 4.58
C GLU A 197 -0.41 4.34 3.15
N THR A 198 -1.70 4.38 2.83
CA THR A 198 -2.16 4.65 1.46
C THR A 198 -1.84 6.08 1.06
N LYS A 199 -1.96 7.04 1.98
CA LYS A 199 -1.58 8.43 1.76
C LYS A 199 -0.07 8.59 1.58
N GLY A 200 0.73 7.99 2.46
CA GLY A 200 2.20 8.08 2.36
C GLY A 200 2.72 7.48 1.06
N ASN A 201 2.19 6.33 0.64
CA ASN A 201 2.52 5.72 -0.64
C ASN A 201 2.17 6.63 -1.82
N LYS A 202 1.00 7.27 -1.76
CA LYS A 202 0.54 8.22 -2.78
C LYS A 202 1.49 9.39 -2.94
N GLN A 203 2.13 9.85 -1.87
CA GLN A 203 3.06 10.98 -1.86
C GLN A 203 4.50 10.61 -2.23
N GLY A 204 4.72 9.43 -2.84
CA GLY A 204 6.07 8.95 -3.19
C GLY A 204 6.95 8.54 -2.01
N LEU A 205 6.48 8.63 -0.76
CA LEU A 205 7.31 8.37 0.43
C LEU A 205 7.85 6.94 0.49
N TYR A 206 7.24 5.98 -0.22
CA TYR A 206 7.66 4.58 -0.16
C TYR A 206 8.43 4.12 -1.40
N ASP A 207 8.66 5.02 -2.37
CA ASP A 207 9.18 4.65 -3.68
C ASP A 207 10.63 4.14 -3.61
N ASP A 208 11.49 4.77 -2.81
CA ASP A 208 12.85 4.30 -2.56
C ASP A 208 12.86 2.89 -1.97
N LEU A 209 12.10 2.68 -0.89
CA LEU A 209 11.99 1.37 -0.25
C LEU A 209 11.46 0.32 -1.24
N LYS A 210 10.45 0.67 -2.04
CA LYS A 210 9.88 -0.20 -3.08
C LYS A 210 10.90 -0.57 -4.15
N SER A 211 11.77 0.38 -4.54
CA SER A 211 12.83 0.17 -5.53
C SER A 211 13.96 -0.72 -5.02
N PHE A 212 14.22 -0.70 -3.71
CA PHE A 212 15.27 -1.51 -3.08
C PHE A 212 14.80 -2.93 -2.74
N LEU A 213 13.50 -3.13 -2.54
CA LEU A 213 12.95 -4.44 -2.24
C LEU A 213 13.13 -5.44 -3.39
N PRO A 214 13.55 -6.69 -3.09
CA PRO A 214 13.56 -7.76 -4.07
C PRO A 214 12.19 -7.95 -4.74
N ALA A 215 12.19 -8.32 -6.03
CA ALA A 215 10.97 -8.45 -6.82
C ALA A 215 9.94 -9.43 -6.21
N HIS A 216 10.41 -10.53 -5.61
CA HIS A 216 9.52 -11.50 -4.96
C HIS A 216 8.83 -10.95 -3.72
N ILE A 217 9.37 -9.89 -3.11
CA ILE A 217 8.72 -9.17 -2.01
C ILE A 217 7.86 -8.03 -2.56
N SER A 218 8.43 -7.11 -3.35
CA SER A 218 7.76 -5.88 -3.77
C SER A 218 6.47 -6.11 -4.55
N GLN A 219 6.38 -7.17 -5.35
CA GLN A 219 5.17 -7.56 -6.08
C GLN A 219 4.05 -8.13 -5.20
N ASN A 220 4.38 -8.55 -3.98
CA ASN A 220 3.44 -9.14 -3.04
C ASN A 220 3.03 -8.17 -1.92
N VAL A 221 3.51 -6.93 -1.95
CA VAL A 221 3.14 -5.88 -0.98
C VAL A 221 1.85 -5.20 -1.42
N GLU A 222 0.96 -4.99 -0.45
CA GLU A 222 -0.20 -4.12 -0.60
C GLU A 222 0.24 -2.68 -0.35
N TRP A 223 0.44 -1.95 -1.43
CA TRP A 223 0.87 -0.54 -1.44
C TRP A 223 -0.33 0.40 -1.37
N LYS A 224 -1.44 0.01 -2.00
CA LYS A 224 -2.73 0.70 -1.96
C LYS A 224 -3.78 -0.23 -1.37
N SER A 225 -4.69 0.33 -0.56
CA SER A 225 -5.79 -0.45 0.02
C SER A 225 -6.57 -1.23 -1.06
N ASN A 226 -6.64 -2.56 -0.91
CA ASN A 226 -7.30 -3.51 -1.82
C ASN A 226 -6.62 -3.78 -3.17
N ASP A 227 -5.33 -3.45 -3.35
CA ASP A 227 -4.59 -3.80 -4.57
C ASP A 227 -4.27 -5.30 -4.71
N GLY A 228 -4.54 -6.10 -3.66
CA GLY A 228 -4.40 -7.55 -3.67
C GLY A 228 -3.08 -8.09 -3.11
N GLY A 229 -2.16 -7.22 -2.69
CA GLY A 229 -0.93 -7.61 -2.02
C GLY A 229 -1.18 -8.36 -0.70
N ARG A 230 -0.37 -9.39 -0.44
CA ARG A 230 -0.44 -10.22 0.76
C ARG A 230 0.30 -9.59 1.94
N ILE A 231 1.43 -8.94 1.67
CA ILE A 231 2.30 -8.31 2.66
C ILE A 231 1.77 -6.89 2.91
N LYS A 232 1.37 -6.57 4.13
CA LYS A 232 0.95 -5.20 4.45
C LYS A 232 2.19 -4.30 4.50
N VAL A 233 2.20 -3.18 3.78
CA VAL A 233 3.35 -2.25 3.74
C VAL A 233 3.84 -1.81 5.13
N ARG A 234 2.93 -1.64 6.09
CA ARG A 234 3.27 -1.29 7.49
C ARG A 234 4.23 -2.27 8.17
N GLU A 235 4.29 -3.53 7.72
CA GLU A 235 5.25 -4.52 8.22
C GLU A 235 6.67 -4.11 7.84
N LEU A 236 6.86 -3.71 6.57
CA LEU A 236 8.14 -3.26 6.04
C LEU A 236 8.57 -1.94 6.67
N LEU A 237 7.64 -0.97 6.78
CA LEU A 237 7.91 0.31 7.42
C LEU A 237 8.30 0.16 8.89
N ALA A 238 7.73 -0.81 9.61
CA ALA A 238 8.16 -1.14 10.96
C ALA A 238 9.58 -1.71 11.01
N LEU A 239 9.92 -2.62 10.08
CA LEU A 239 11.28 -3.19 10.00
C LEU A 239 12.34 -2.14 9.64
N SER A 240 12.00 -1.14 8.82
CA SER A 240 12.90 -0.03 8.47
C SER A 240 13.42 0.74 9.69
N TRP A 241 12.70 0.72 10.82
CA TRP A 241 13.16 1.35 12.06
C TRP A 241 14.35 0.64 12.73
N ILE A 242 14.70 -0.57 12.32
CA ILE A 242 15.89 -1.28 12.80
C ILE A 242 17.17 -0.51 12.36
N PRO A 243 17.44 -0.30 11.06
CA PRO A 243 18.57 0.50 10.61
C PRO A 243 18.35 2.01 10.81
N LEU A 244 17.15 2.56 10.60
CA LEU A 244 16.91 4.00 10.81
C LEU A 244 17.17 4.43 12.25
N GLY A 245 16.90 3.55 13.23
CA GLY A 245 17.17 3.81 14.64
C GLY A 245 18.66 3.86 15.02
N LEU A 246 19.58 3.66 14.06
CA LEU A 246 21.02 3.87 14.24
C LEU A 246 21.47 5.27 13.76
N LEU A 247 20.63 6.00 13.04
CA LEU A 247 20.97 7.32 12.50
C LEU A 247 20.68 8.44 13.51
N GLU A 248 21.40 9.55 13.38
CA GLU A 248 21.04 10.82 14.00
C GLU A 248 19.94 11.50 13.17
N LEU A 249 18.69 11.29 13.56
CA LEU A 249 17.50 11.80 12.85
C LEU A 249 17.08 13.19 13.36
N PRO A 250 16.30 13.95 12.56
CA PRO A 250 15.75 15.23 12.98
C PRO A 250 14.99 15.16 14.31
N ASN A 251 15.07 16.25 15.09
CA ASN A 251 14.55 16.30 16.46
C ASN A 251 13.07 15.88 16.55
N GLY A 252 12.78 14.96 17.48
CA GLY A 252 11.42 14.50 17.76
C GLY A 252 10.93 13.36 16.86
N ILE A 253 11.80 12.80 16.00
CA ILE A 253 11.50 11.61 15.19
C ILE A 253 12.29 10.43 15.76
N HIS A 254 11.59 9.52 16.42
CA HIS A 254 12.17 8.33 17.02
C HIS A 254 11.11 7.25 17.24
N VAL A 255 11.50 5.99 17.10
CA VAL A 255 10.65 4.82 17.39
C VAL A 255 11.36 3.91 18.39
N LEU A 256 10.67 3.56 19.47
CA LEU A 256 11.18 2.62 20.46
C LEU A 256 11.25 1.20 19.88
N PRO A 257 12.25 0.38 20.25
CA PRO A 257 12.43 -0.97 19.71
C PRO A 257 11.17 -1.84 19.79
N ASN A 258 10.49 -1.81 20.93
CA ASN A 258 9.28 -2.60 21.13
C ASN A 258 8.04 -2.13 20.35
N GLN A 259 8.06 -0.93 19.77
CA GLN A 259 7.00 -0.43 18.89
C GLN A 259 6.99 -1.13 17.53
N ILE A 260 8.15 -1.58 17.04
CA ILE A 260 8.29 -2.37 15.82
C ILE A 260 7.40 -3.63 15.89
N TYR A 261 7.34 -4.26 17.06
CA TYR A 261 6.43 -5.38 17.34
C TYR A 261 5.01 -4.93 17.70
N ARG A 262 4.86 -4.04 18.69
CA ARG A 262 3.57 -3.83 19.37
C ARG A 262 2.69 -2.71 18.78
N ASN A 263 3.25 -1.80 17.99
CA ASN A 263 2.52 -0.63 17.49
C ASN A 263 3.08 -0.12 16.15
N LYS A 264 2.72 -0.82 15.07
CA LYS A 264 3.13 -0.50 13.70
C LYS A 264 2.60 0.84 13.21
N ALA A 265 1.45 1.31 13.73
CA ALA A 265 0.90 2.62 13.35
C ALA A 265 1.83 3.78 13.74
N VAL A 266 2.47 3.71 14.92
CA VAL A 266 3.49 4.71 15.32
C VAL A 266 4.70 4.66 14.40
N CYS A 267 5.10 3.47 13.94
CA CYS A 267 6.21 3.32 13.00
C CYS A 267 5.89 3.99 11.66
N VAL A 268 4.65 3.83 11.16
CA VAL A 268 4.17 4.48 9.92
C VAL A 268 4.14 6.00 10.08
N ASP A 269 3.56 6.52 11.16
CA ASP A 269 3.50 7.97 11.41
C ASP A 269 4.90 8.60 11.47
N ALA A 270 5.80 8.01 12.25
CA ALA A 270 7.18 8.48 12.36
C ALA A 270 7.92 8.40 11.01
N TYR A 271 7.66 7.36 10.20
CA TYR A 271 8.32 7.16 8.91
C TYR A 271 7.88 8.25 7.92
N ASN A 272 6.57 8.49 7.86
CA ASN A 272 6.00 9.55 7.02
C ASN A 272 6.51 10.93 7.45
N ARG A 273 6.62 11.18 8.76
CA ARG A 273 7.20 12.43 9.28
C ARG A 273 8.67 12.59 8.93
N LEU A 274 9.44 11.50 8.96
CA LEU A 274 10.85 11.51 8.57
C LEU A 274 11.01 11.89 7.11
N LEU A 275 10.30 11.22 6.22
CA LEU A 275 10.43 11.44 4.77
C LEU A 275 9.74 12.70 4.26
N LYS A 276 8.92 13.35 5.09
CA LYS A 276 8.42 14.71 4.82
C LYS A 276 9.35 15.80 5.34
N HIS A 277 10.39 15.44 6.08
CA HIS A 277 11.29 16.43 6.68
C HIS A 277 12.16 17.08 5.60
N PRO A 278 12.31 18.43 5.57
CA PRO A 278 13.08 19.14 4.54
C PRO A 278 14.55 18.74 4.43
N ASP A 279 15.16 18.30 5.54
CA ASP A 279 16.54 17.81 5.56
C ASP A 279 16.69 16.39 4.97
N VAL A 280 15.57 15.69 4.73
CA VAL A 280 15.55 14.29 4.28
C VAL A 280 15.07 14.20 2.83
N SER A 281 14.01 14.93 2.47
CA SER A 281 13.39 14.85 1.14
C SER A 281 12.98 16.23 0.64
N SER A 282 12.85 16.35 -0.68
CA SER A 282 12.31 17.55 -1.36
C SER A 282 10.99 17.24 -2.06
N ASN A 283 10.11 18.23 -2.18
CA ASN A 283 8.89 18.08 -2.99
C ASN A 283 9.24 18.15 -4.48
N VAL A 284 8.63 17.27 -5.27
CA VAL A 284 8.75 17.31 -6.74
C VAL A 284 8.00 18.53 -7.27
N GLU A 285 8.64 19.31 -8.14
CA GLU A 285 8.05 20.54 -8.69
C GLU A 285 6.75 20.24 -9.45
N GLY A 286 5.66 20.89 -9.05
CA GLY A 286 4.34 20.75 -9.69
C GLY A 286 3.47 19.59 -9.18
N GLY A 287 3.90 18.84 -8.15
CA GLY A 287 3.14 17.74 -7.54
C GLY A 287 3.04 17.82 -6.01
N TYR A 288 2.56 16.74 -5.38
CA TYR A 288 2.53 16.56 -3.91
C TYR A 288 3.51 15.46 -3.44
N ASP A 289 4.33 14.96 -4.37
CA ASP A 289 5.25 13.85 -4.14
C ASP A 289 6.56 14.32 -3.52
N PHE A 290 7.16 13.44 -2.74
CA PHE A 290 8.45 13.66 -2.09
C PHE A 290 9.50 12.73 -2.70
N GLU A 291 10.66 13.29 -2.99
CA GLU A 291 11.84 12.56 -3.44
C GLU A 291 12.90 12.57 -2.33
N LEU A 292 13.41 11.39 -1.97
CA LEU A 292 14.44 11.23 -0.95
C LEU A 292 15.77 11.82 -1.42
N THR A 293 16.39 12.64 -0.56
CA THR A 293 17.66 13.33 -0.86
C THR A 293 18.77 13.05 0.17
N ASP A 294 18.42 12.65 1.40
CA ASP A 294 19.43 12.27 2.41
C ASP A 294 19.95 10.84 2.17
N GLY A 295 21.18 10.76 1.64
CA GLY A 295 21.86 9.49 1.35
C GLY A 295 22.08 8.58 2.57
N ARG A 296 22.06 9.11 3.81
CA ARG A 296 22.15 8.27 5.03
C ARG A 296 20.84 7.53 5.27
N VAL A 297 19.71 8.22 5.08
CA VAL A 297 18.38 7.60 5.15
C VAL A 297 18.23 6.60 4.01
N GLU A 298 18.66 6.95 2.79
CA GLU A 298 18.67 6.03 1.65
C GLU A 298 19.46 4.75 1.96
N ALA A 299 20.69 4.86 2.47
CA ALA A 299 21.53 3.72 2.84
C ALA A 299 20.86 2.82 3.91
N ALA A 300 20.20 3.42 4.90
CA ALA A 300 19.44 2.67 5.91
C ALA A 300 18.21 1.96 5.30
N LEU A 301 17.51 2.57 4.33
CA LEU A 301 16.39 1.94 3.63
C LEU A 301 16.84 0.79 2.73
N ARG A 302 18.04 0.86 2.13
CA ARG A 302 18.64 -0.25 1.38
C ARG A 302 18.86 -1.47 2.28
N ILE A 303 19.42 -1.27 3.47
CA ILE A 303 19.54 -2.34 4.47
C ILE A 303 18.16 -2.86 4.89
N ALA A 304 17.18 -1.95 5.07
CA ALA A 304 15.83 -2.34 5.46
C ALA A 304 15.17 -3.29 4.44
N ALA A 305 15.51 -3.15 3.15
CA ALA A 305 14.99 -3.99 2.08
C ALA A 305 15.44 -5.46 2.17
N ASP A 306 16.56 -5.75 2.86
CA ASP A 306 17.06 -7.11 3.10
C ASP A 306 16.31 -7.81 4.25
N LEU A 307 15.76 -7.04 5.20
CA LEU A 307 15.19 -7.56 6.44
C LEU A 307 14.04 -8.57 6.26
N PRO A 308 13.15 -8.47 5.25
CA PRO A 308 12.13 -9.49 4.99
C PRO A 308 12.72 -10.88 4.73
N ASP A 309 13.78 -10.97 3.93
CA ASP A 309 14.42 -12.25 3.62
C ASP A 309 15.22 -12.78 4.82
N ILE A 310 15.88 -11.88 5.56
CA ILE A 310 16.55 -12.22 6.83
C ILE A 310 15.54 -12.73 7.86
N TYR A 311 14.37 -12.10 7.97
CA TYR A 311 13.29 -12.53 8.86
C TYR A 311 12.84 -13.94 8.52
N ASP A 312 12.66 -14.27 7.24
CA ASP A 312 12.27 -15.60 6.79
C ASP A 312 13.37 -16.65 7.01
N SER A 313 14.63 -16.29 6.79
CA SER A 313 15.80 -17.11 7.14
C SER A 313 15.84 -17.44 8.63
N LEU A 314 15.60 -16.43 9.49
CA LEU A 314 15.44 -16.66 10.92
C LEU A 314 14.22 -17.54 11.20
N TYR A 315 13.06 -17.23 10.65
CA TYR A 315 11.82 -17.98 10.88
C TYR A 315 12.00 -19.48 10.61
N ALA A 316 12.72 -19.83 9.54
CA ALA A 316 13.01 -21.21 9.18
C ALA A 316 14.04 -21.88 10.13
N LYS A 317 15.13 -21.19 10.48
CA LYS A 317 16.28 -21.77 11.21
C LYS A 317 16.17 -21.67 12.74
N PHE A 318 15.39 -20.71 13.25
CA PHE A 318 15.25 -20.41 14.68
C PHE A 318 14.80 -21.61 15.53
N PRO A 319 13.81 -22.44 15.12
CA PRO A 319 13.37 -23.59 15.94
C PRO A 319 14.50 -24.57 16.25
N ASP A 320 15.26 -24.96 15.22
CA ASP A 320 16.33 -25.95 15.36
C ASP A 320 17.53 -25.36 16.08
N ALA A 321 17.86 -24.09 15.83
CA ALA A 321 18.91 -23.40 16.55
C ALA A 321 18.57 -23.22 18.04
N TYR A 322 17.31 -22.89 18.36
CA TYR A 322 16.82 -22.81 19.73
C TYR A 322 16.91 -24.16 20.45
N ASN A 323 16.55 -25.26 19.77
CA ASN A 323 16.71 -26.61 20.33
C ASN A 323 18.19 -26.94 20.59
N LYS A 324 19.08 -26.65 19.64
CA LYS A 324 20.54 -26.86 19.79
C LYS A 324 21.17 -25.98 20.87
N SER A 325 20.57 -24.82 21.17
CA SER A 325 20.98 -23.94 22.27
C SER A 325 20.57 -24.43 23.67
N GLY A 326 19.92 -25.59 23.77
CA GLY A 326 19.48 -26.21 25.03
C GLY A 326 18.00 -26.01 25.35
N GLY A 327 17.22 -25.42 24.43
CA GLY A 327 15.77 -25.25 24.58
C GLY A 327 14.95 -26.41 24.01
N ALA A 328 13.62 -26.32 24.15
CA ALA A 328 12.66 -27.21 23.50
C ALA A 328 11.56 -26.40 22.82
N PHE A 329 11.83 -25.88 21.61
CA PHE A 329 10.95 -24.97 20.88
C PHE A 329 9.56 -25.55 20.64
N GLY A 330 9.51 -26.81 20.23
CA GLY A 330 8.26 -27.56 20.03
C GLY A 330 7.42 -27.73 21.30
N LYS A 331 7.96 -27.53 22.51
CA LYS A 331 7.19 -27.59 23.77
C LYS A 331 6.58 -26.25 24.18
N ILE A 332 6.97 -25.14 23.52
CA ILE A 332 6.43 -23.81 23.84
C ILE A 332 4.95 -23.74 23.47
N ASN A 333 4.12 -23.27 24.39
CA ASN A 333 2.66 -23.24 24.22
C ASN A 333 2.19 -22.40 23.03
N ALA A 334 2.92 -21.34 22.66
CA ALA A 334 2.58 -20.50 21.51
C ALA A 334 3.01 -21.09 20.15
N VAL A 335 3.88 -22.10 20.14
CA VAL A 335 4.39 -22.73 18.92
C VAL A 335 3.41 -23.80 18.43
N ARG A 336 3.22 -23.87 17.12
CA ARG A 336 2.50 -24.91 16.38
C ARG A 336 3.43 -25.55 15.37
N MET A 337 3.13 -26.78 14.94
CA MET A 337 4.01 -27.49 14.01
C MET A 337 3.27 -28.41 13.07
N TYR A 338 3.84 -28.63 11.89
CA TYR A 338 3.39 -29.66 10.97
C TYR A 338 4.18 -30.95 11.22
N VAL A 339 3.44 -32.06 11.32
CA VAL A 339 3.96 -33.43 11.40
C VAL A 339 3.03 -34.28 10.57
N GLU A 340 3.56 -34.90 9.52
CA GLU A 340 2.76 -35.60 8.50
C GLU A 340 1.86 -36.67 9.11
N GLU A 341 2.36 -37.45 10.08
CA GLU A 341 1.58 -38.50 10.75
C GLU A 341 0.53 -37.97 11.74
N LYS A 342 0.50 -36.65 11.98
CA LYS A 342 -0.42 -35.99 12.95
C LYS A 342 -1.42 -35.05 12.28
N THR A 343 -1.52 -35.03 10.96
CA THR A 343 -2.44 -34.15 10.21
C THR A 343 -3.93 -34.38 10.51
N THR A 344 -4.29 -35.59 10.95
CA THR A 344 -5.65 -35.96 11.39
C THR A 344 -5.88 -35.76 12.89
N SER A 345 -4.87 -35.30 13.64
CA SER A 345 -4.99 -35.05 15.07
C SER A 345 -5.92 -33.86 15.35
N ASN A 346 -6.71 -33.97 16.43
CA ASN A 346 -7.50 -32.87 16.96
C ASN A 346 -6.70 -31.96 17.92
N ASP A 347 -5.44 -32.31 18.20
CA ASP A 347 -4.57 -31.46 19.02
C ASP A 347 -4.16 -30.23 18.21
N LYS A 348 -4.59 -29.05 18.69
CA LYS A 348 -4.32 -27.74 18.08
C LYS A 348 -2.84 -27.47 17.91
N LYS A 349 -1.95 -28.21 18.58
CA LYS A 349 -0.49 -28.13 18.41
C LYS A 349 -0.04 -28.51 17.00
N TYR A 350 -0.71 -29.47 16.37
CA TYR A 350 -0.35 -29.99 15.06
C TYR A 350 -1.20 -29.34 13.97
N LEU A 351 -0.54 -28.82 12.95
CA LEU A 351 -1.16 -28.19 11.80
C LEU A 351 -1.50 -29.23 10.73
N LYS A 352 -2.60 -28.99 10.01
CA LYS A 352 -3.02 -29.85 8.89
C LYS A 352 -2.14 -29.72 7.66
N ASN A 353 -1.58 -28.52 7.45
CA ASN A 353 -0.69 -28.19 6.34
C ASN A 353 0.61 -27.58 6.91
N PRO A 354 1.73 -27.68 6.18
CA PRO A 354 2.96 -26.98 6.53
C PRO A 354 2.70 -25.48 6.71
N PRO A 355 3.10 -24.86 7.84
CA PRO A 355 3.15 -23.41 7.93
C PRO A 355 4.13 -22.85 6.90
N ARG A 356 3.93 -21.59 6.53
CA ARG A 356 4.77 -20.87 5.56
C ARG A 356 5.48 -19.69 6.19
N THR A 357 6.67 -19.36 5.70
CA THR A 357 7.39 -18.16 6.13
C THR A 357 6.63 -16.88 5.71
N PRO A 358 6.65 -15.80 6.52
CA PRO A 358 5.79 -14.65 6.25
C PRO A 358 6.04 -13.90 4.95
N PHE A 359 7.26 -13.87 4.41
CA PHE A 359 7.58 -13.05 3.24
C PHE A 359 7.68 -13.85 1.93
N ARG A 360 8.51 -14.89 1.88
CA ARG A 360 8.74 -15.78 0.72
C ARG A 360 7.73 -16.91 0.57
N GLN A 361 6.94 -17.21 1.62
CA GLN A 361 5.98 -18.30 1.65
C GLN A 361 6.59 -19.71 1.55
N ASP A 362 7.84 -19.87 1.99
CA ASP A 362 8.53 -21.16 2.04
C ASP A 362 7.88 -22.08 3.09
N GLU A 363 7.69 -23.36 2.78
CA GLU A 363 7.15 -24.32 3.74
C GLU A 363 8.16 -24.63 4.85
N VAL A 364 7.70 -24.62 6.09
CA VAL A 364 8.52 -24.87 7.27
C VAL A 364 7.79 -25.79 8.26
N LYS A 365 8.55 -26.33 9.22
CA LYS A 365 7.99 -27.29 10.20
C LYS A 365 7.23 -26.61 11.34
N TYR A 366 7.69 -25.44 11.79
CA TYR A 366 7.14 -24.77 12.97
C TYR A 366 6.56 -23.41 12.60
N THR A 367 5.54 -22.98 13.36
CA THR A 367 5.22 -21.55 13.44
C THR A 367 6.17 -20.88 14.43
N CYS A 368 6.69 -19.71 14.07
CA CYS A 368 7.55 -18.92 14.93
C CYS A 368 6.83 -17.62 15.31
N PRO A 369 6.41 -17.44 16.57
CA PRO A 369 5.76 -16.21 16.98
C PRO A 369 6.68 -14.99 16.85
N ASP A 370 6.18 -13.92 16.22
CA ASP A 370 6.92 -12.66 16.01
C ASP A 370 7.49 -12.07 17.30
N GLY A 371 6.83 -12.28 18.44
CA GLY A 371 7.31 -11.80 19.73
C GLY A 371 8.64 -12.41 20.20
N PHE A 372 9.07 -13.53 19.60
CA PHE A 372 10.41 -14.08 19.79
C PHE A 372 11.39 -13.63 18.70
N LEU A 373 10.91 -13.47 17.46
CA LEU A 373 11.75 -13.14 16.31
C LEU A 373 12.08 -11.66 16.20
N ILE A 374 11.11 -10.75 16.40
CA ILE A 374 11.32 -9.30 16.21
C ILE A 374 12.40 -8.74 17.15
N PRO A 375 12.44 -9.05 18.46
CA PRO A 375 13.54 -8.58 19.29
C PRO A 375 14.89 -9.19 18.87
N PHE A 376 14.89 -10.42 18.34
CA PHE A 376 16.10 -11.04 17.82
C PHE A 376 16.62 -10.34 16.56
N LEU A 377 15.73 -10.15 15.58
CA LEU A 377 16.02 -9.43 14.34
C LEU A 377 16.47 -7.99 14.63
N TYR A 378 15.86 -7.31 15.60
CA TYR A 378 16.33 -6.00 16.04
C TYR A 378 17.78 -6.04 16.52
N GLY A 379 18.16 -7.05 17.32
CA GLY A 379 19.54 -7.21 17.77
C GLY A 379 20.55 -7.42 16.64
N MET A 380 20.12 -7.93 15.47
CA MET A 380 20.97 -8.07 14.28
C MET A 380 21.44 -6.73 13.72
N ARG A 381 20.87 -5.59 14.15
CA ARG A 381 21.45 -4.27 13.88
C ARG A 381 22.90 -4.13 14.37
N SER A 382 23.34 -4.96 15.32
CA SER A 382 24.73 -5.02 15.76
C SER A 382 25.69 -5.45 14.63
N LEU A 383 25.18 -6.11 13.59
CA LEU A 383 25.95 -6.50 12.42
C LEU A 383 26.17 -5.33 11.45
N MET A 384 25.53 -4.18 11.70
CA MET A 384 25.63 -2.98 10.87
C MET A 384 26.71 -2.05 11.43
N ALA A 385 27.43 -1.35 10.57
CA ALA A 385 28.37 -0.30 10.96
C ALA A 385 28.41 0.82 9.93
N PHE A 386 28.88 1.99 10.35
CA PHE A 386 29.14 3.10 9.45
C PHE A 386 30.44 2.86 8.69
N GLY A 387 30.38 3.00 7.37
CA GLY A 387 31.54 2.98 6.49
C GLY A 387 32.40 4.25 6.60
N PRO A 388 33.57 4.28 5.93
CA PRO A 388 34.40 5.49 5.86
C PRO A 388 33.72 6.70 5.20
N ASP A 389 32.71 6.44 4.37
CA ASP A 389 31.82 7.41 3.72
C ASP A 389 30.72 7.95 4.65
N GLY A 390 30.63 7.45 5.88
CA GLY A 390 29.59 7.81 6.84
C GLY A 390 28.24 7.15 6.56
N LEU A 391 28.16 6.20 5.62
CA LEU A 391 26.93 5.49 5.27
C LEU A 391 26.83 4.17 6.03
N LEU A 392 25.62 3.81 6.43
CA LEU A 392 25.35 2.55 7.11
C LEU A 392 25.44 1.38 6.13
N LYS A 393 26.11 0.30 6.53
CA LYS A 393 26.21 -0.95 5.76
C LYS A 393 26.19 -2.18 6.68
N TRP A 394 25.92 -3.36 6.12
CA TRP A 394 26.24 -4.63 6.78
C TRP A 394 27.76 -4.75 6.92
N ALA A 395 28.26 -4.75 8.15
CA ALA A 395 29.66 -5.01 8.46
C ALA A 395 29.95 -6.52 8.55
N VAL A 396 28.94 -7.29 8.97
CA VAL A 396 28.92 -8.75 8.95
C VAL A 396 27.71 -9.17 8.13
N ASP A 397 27.91 -10.13 7.23
CA ASP A 397 26.82 -10.67 6.41
C ASP A 397 25.79 -11.37 7.32
N PRO A 398 24.50 -11.02 7.22
CA PRO A 398 23.46 -11.56 8.10
C PRO A 398 23.19 -13.05 7.84
N ASP A 399 23.33 -13.54 6.61
CA ASP A 399 23.13 -14.96 6.30
C ASP A 399 24.30 -15.81 6.82
N ASP A 400 25.53 -15.32 6.70
CA ASP A 400 26.71 -15.93 7.31
C ASP A 400 26.54 -16.02 8.84
N PHE A 401 26.14 -14.91 9.49
CA PHE A 401 25.87 -14.91 10.93
C PHE A 401 24.78 -15.92 11.31
N ILE A 402 23.66 -15.95 10.56
CA ILE A 402 22.57 -16.88 10.81
C ILE A 402 23.02 -18.35 10.64
N SER A 403 23.89 -18.63 9.68
CA SER A 403 24.37 -19.98 9.41
C SER A 403 25.38 -20.47 10.44
N GLU A 404 26.28 -19.59 10.91
CA GLU A 404 27.41 -19.97 11.75
C GLU A 404 27.20 -19.70 13.24
N LYS A 405 26.51 -18.60 13.59
CA LYS A 405 26.49 -18.05 14.96
C LYS A 405 25.12 -18.06 15.63
N LEU A 406 24.04 -18.35 14.89
CA LEU A 406 22.67 -18.31 15.44
C LEU A 406 22.50 -19.18 16.69
N VAL A 407 23.07 -20.39 16.72
CA VAL A 407 22.97 -21.28 17.89
C VAL A 407 23.60 -20.65 19.13
N ASP A 408 24.78 -20.04 18.98
CA ASP A 408 25.50 -19.40 20.08
C ASP A 408 24.81 -18.13 20.55
N ALA A 409 24.28 -17.32 19.63
CA ALA A 409 23.47 -16.15 19.97
C ALA A 409 22.23 -16.53 20.77
N LEU A 410 21.57 -17.62 20.39
CA LEU A 410 20.37 -18.11 21.08
C LEU A 410 20.65 -18.69 22.47
N LYS A 411 21.87 -19.15 22.78
CA LYS A 411 22.21 -19.57 24.15
C LYS A 411 21.97 -18.44 25.15
N SER A 412 22.33 -17.22 24.76
CA SER A 412 22.14 -16.01 25.56
C SER A 412 20.71 -15.47 25.43
N TYR A 413 20.20 -15.33 24.20
CA TYR A 413 18.87 -14.75 23.97
C TYR A 413 17.72 -15.60 24.51
N ARG A 414 17.89 -16.94 24.64
CA ARG A 414 16.91 -17.82 25.29
C ARG A 414 16.50 -17.29 26.66
N LEU A 415 17.43 -16.74 27.44
CA LEU A 415 17.10 -16.18 28.76
C LEU A 415 15.99 -15.11 28.69
N ALA A 416 15.97 -14.27 27.65
CA ALA A 416 14.90 -13.29 27.45
C ALA A 416 13.54 -13.96 27.21
N ILE A 417 13.52 -15.08 26.47
CA ILE A 417 12.31 -15.89 26.24
C ILE A 417 11.83 -16.54 27.54
N GLU A 418 12.75 -17.05 28.37
CA GLU A 418 12.44 -17.69 29.64
C GLU A 418 11.91 -16.70 30.68
N LEU A 419 12.53 -15.52 30.78
CA LEU A 419 12.04 -14.40 31.61
C LEU A 419 10.68 -13.85 31.13
N GLY A 420 10.35 -14.09 29.87
CA GLY A 420 9.02 -13.85 29.30
C GLY A 420 8.05 -15.01 29.52
N ASN A 421 8.40 -16.03 30.30
CA ASN A 421 7.62 -17.25 30.52
C ASN A 421 7.21 -17.95 29.22
N TRP A 422 8.08 -17.90 28.19
CA TRP A 422 7.79 -18.42 26.85
C TRP A 422 6.48 -17.88 26.25
N ASP A 423 6.05 -16.68 26.67
CA ASP A 423 4.94 -15.93 26.09
C ASP A 423 5.47 -14.88 25.11
N PRO A 424 5.20 -15.02 23.80
CA PRO A 424 5.70 -14.07 22.81
C PRO A 424 5.19 -12.64 23.02
N GLN A 425 4.00 -12.46 23.58
CA GLN A 425 3.47 -11.12 23.87
C GLN A 425 4.29 -10.43 24.96
N GLN A 426 4.74 -11.17 25.97
CA GLN A 426 5.58 -10.64 27.05
C GLN A 426 6.98 -10.34 26.55
N VAL A 427 7.59 -11.25 25.77
CA VAL A 427 8.94 -11.05 25.22
C VAL A 427 8.96 -9.85 24.27
N GLY A 428 8.07 -9.84 23.27
CA GLY A 428 8.06 -8.81 22.22
C GLY A 428 7.75 -7.40 22.72
N LYS A 429 7.08 -7.25 23.86
CA LYS A 429 6.74 -5.93 24.44
C LYS A 429 7.79 -5.38 25.41
N LYS A 430 8.69 -6.22 25.94
CA LYS A 430 9.71 -5.81 26.91
C LYS A 430 10.96 -5.30 26.19
N LEU A 431 11.36 -4.06 26.46
CA LEU A 431 12.59 -3.48 25.89
C LEU A 431 13.84 -4.30 26.23
N SER A 432 13.90 -4.87 27.43
CA SER A 432 15.02 -5.71 27.84
C SER A 432 15.27 -6.90 26.91
N ALA A 433 14.25 -7.44 26.23
CA ALA A 433 14.45 -8.52 25.27
C ALA A 433 15.28 -8.07 24.05
N TYR A 434 15.09 -6.83 23.61
CA TYR A 434 15.83 -6.21 22.52
C TYR A 434 17.29 -5.98 22.94
N ASP A 435 17.50 -5.43 24.15
CA ASP A 435 18.84 -5.20 24.72
C ASP A 435 19.62 -6.52 24.90
N PHE A 436 18.94 -7.57 25.38
CA PHE A 436 19.52 -8.91 25.50
C PHE A 436 19.94 -9.46 24.13
N SER A 437 19.12 -9.28 23.10
CA SER A 437 19.46 -9.76 21.77
C SER A 437 20.64 -9.01 21.19
N GLU A 438 20.65 -7.69 21.30
CA GLU A 438 21.75 -6.86 20.80
C GLU A 438 23.06 -7.26 21.47
N SER A 439 23.05 -7.43 22.79
CA SER A 439 24.22 -7.89 23.56
C SER A 439 24.66 -9.30 23.16
N ALA A 440 23.71 -10.22 22.95
CA ALA A 440 24.00 -11.60 22.56
C ALA A 440 24.69 -11.69 21.20
N ILE A 441 24.25 -10.87 20.23
CA ILE A 441 24.80 -10.84 18.88
C ILE A 441 26.15 -10.11 18.86
N ARG A 442 26.24 -8.95 19.52
CA ARG A 442 27.46 -8.15 19.57
C ARG A 442 28.66 -8.88 20.17
N ASN A 443 28.43 -9.79 21.12
CA ASN A 443 29.51 -10.57 21.74
C ASN A 443 30.11 -11.66 20.82
N LEU A 444 29.57 -11.86 19.62
CA LEU A 444 29.96 -12.93 18.68
C LEU A 444 30.60 -12.41 17.39
N ILE A 445 30.72 -11.09 17.24
CA ILE A 445 31.24 -10.42 16.04
C ILE A 445 32.54 -9.67 16.32
#